data_AF-A0A8T5NF66-F1
#
_entry.id   AF-A0A8T5NF66-F1
#
_cell.length_a   1.000
_cell.length_b   1.000
_cell.length_c   1.000
_cell.angle_alpha   90.00
_cell.angle_beta   90.00
_cell.angle_gamma   90.00
#
_symmetry.space_group_name_H-M   'P 1'
#
loop_
_entity.id
_entity.type
_entity.pdbx_description
1 polymer ?
#
loop_
_entity_poly.entity_id
_entity_poly.type
_entity_poly.pdbx_seq_one_letter_code
_entity_poly.pdbx_strand_id
1 'polypeptide(L)'
;MTCEHKICGTIQKVWLPYEFRGHLKGLKSHPYCINCGAIKNISSDRAKSIGYFMNILSRLPVTKVQTRLIAKDMEEFGDFEDGFSVSSFLQEHIFIGIVKKYSSLSENKIQEAI
;
A
#
# COMPACT_ATOMS: atom_id res chain seq x y z
N MET A 1 -5.67 -1.91 -13.96
CA MET A 1 -6.62 -2.99 -14.30
C MET A 1 -7.27 -3.39 -12.98
N THR A 2 -8.58 -3.22 -12.83
CA THR A 2 -9.27 -3.59 -11.58
C THR A 2 -9.70 -5.05 -11.66
N CYS A 3 -8.96 -5.94 -11.01
CA CYS A 3 -9.37 -7.34 -10.82
C CYS A 3 -10.31 -7.43 -9.61
N GLU A 4 -11.44 -8.13 -9.73
CA GLU A 4 -12.35 -8.40 -8.59
C GLU A 4 -11.82 -9.46 -7.60
N HIS A 5 -10.64 -10.01 -7.87
CA HIS A 5 -9.92 -10.96 -7.01
C HIS A 5 -10.69 -12.22 -6.63
N LYS A 6 -10.88 -13.13 -7.60
CA LYS A 6 -11.43 -14.48 -7.33
C LYS A 6 -10.41 -15.37 -6.61
N ILE A 7 -10.71 -15.74 -5.37
CA ILE A 7 -9.83 -16.52 -4.48
C ILE A 7 -9.72 -17.99 -4.94
N CYS A 8 -8.51 -18.55 -4.91
CA CYS A 8 -8.22 -19.95 -5.19
C CYS A 8 -8.84 -20.93 -4.17
N GLY A 9 -8.94 -22.21 -4.54
CA GLY A 9 -9.39 -23.27 -3.63
C GLY A 9 -8.41 -23.55 -2.48
N THR A 10 -8.89 -24.20 -1.42
CA THR A 10 -8.11 -24.46 -0.19
C THR A 10 -6.83 -25.27 -0.44
N ILE A 11 -6.89 -26.25 -1.34
CA ILE A 11 -5.75 -27.12 -1.70
C ILE A 11 -4.76 -26.46 -2.66
N GLN A 12 -5.14 -25.34 -3.29
CA GLN A 12 -4.32 -24.65 -4.30
C GLN A 12 -3.43 -23.57 -3.69
N LYS A 13 -3.62 -23.23 -2.40
CA LYS A 13 -2.87 -22.17 -1.74
C LYS A 13 -1.37 -22.43 -1.77
N VAL A 14 -0.60 -21.36 -1.88
CA VAL A 14 0.86 -21.42 -1.94
C VAL A 14 1.47 -21.10 -0.58
N TRP A 15 2.56 -21.78 -0.23
CA TRP A 15 3.31 -21.47 0.99
C TRP A 15 4.34 -20.39 0.69
N LEU A 16 4.26 -19.27 1.39
CA LEU A 16 5.13 -18.11 1.17
C LEU A 16 5.60 -17.53 2.51
N PRO A 17 6.71 -16.76 2.50
CA PRO A 17 7.10 -15.92 3.61
C PRO A 17 5.96 -14.99 4.03
N TYR A 18 5.64 -15.03 5.33
CA TYR A 18 4.67 -14.15 5.96
C TYR A 18 5.42 -13.05 6.71
N GLU A 19 5.17 -11.82 6.32
CA GLU A 19 5.74 -10.63 6.95
C GLU A 19 4.64 -9.81 7.63
N PHE A 20 5.02 -9.11 8.69
CA PHE A 20 4.18 -8.11 9.34
C PHE A 20 5.02 -6.87 9.62
N ARG A 21 4.66 -5.73 9.01
CA ARG A 21 5.41 -4.47 9.09
C ARG A 21 6.91 -4.64 8.83
N GLY A 22 7.26 -5.32 7.73
CA GLY A 22 8.65 -5.57 7.32
C GLY A 22 9.39 -6.63 8.15
N HIS A 23 8.76 -7.24 9.15
CA HIS A 23 9.36 -8.31 9.93
C HIS A 23 8.89 -9.68 9.45
N LEU A 24 9.84 -10.53 9.05
CA LEU A 24 9.58 -11.94 8.74
C LEU A 24 9.08 -12.67 9.99
N LYS A 25 7.93 -13.35 9.85
CA LYS A 25 7.28 -14.13 10.92
C LYS A 25 7.28 -15.64 10.65
N GLY A 26 7.79 -16.08 9.50
CA GLY A 26 7.87 -17.48 9.10
C GLY A 26 7.13 -17.73 7.78
N LEU A 27 6.67 -18.97 7.59
CA LEU A 27 5.92 -19.37 6.40
C LEU A 27 4.44 -19.56 6.75
N LYS A 28 3.54 -19.13 5.85
CA LYS A 28 2.10 -19.41 5.94
C LYS A 28 1.54 -19.82 4.59
N SER A 29 0.32 -20.37 4.62
CA SER A 29 -0.45 -20.68 3.41
C SER A 29 -1.21 -19.45 2.94
N HIS A 30 -0.89 -18.96 1.73
CA HIS A 30 -1.47 -17.78 1.12
C HIS A 30 -2.44 -18.17 -0.01
N PRO A 31 -3.69 -17.68 0.03
CA PRO A 31 -4.54 -17.66 -1.14
C PRO A 31 -4.01 -16.69 -2.19
N TYR A 32 -4.32 -16.93 -3.46
CA TYR A 32 -4.04 -16.01 -4.55
C TYR A 32 -5.28 -15.84 -5.43
N CYS A 33 -5.27 -14.79 -6.25
CA CYS A 33 -6.31 -14.58 -7.25
C CYS A 33 -6.06 -15.48 -8.46
N ILE A 34 -7.04 -16.31 -8.83
CA ILE A 34 -6.92 -17.20 -9.99
C ILE A 34 -6.93 -16.45 -11.33
N ASN A 35 -7.36 -15.19 -11.36
CA ASN A 35 -7.47 -14.38 -12.57
C ASN A 35 -6.18 -13.58 -12.84
N CYS A 36 -5.64 -12.89 -11.83
CA CYS A 36 -4.47 -12.01 -12.00
C CYS A 36 -3.19 -12.50 -11.30
N GLY A 37 -3.27 -13.59 -10.53
CA GLY A 37 -2.11 -14.13 -9.80
C GLY A 37 -1.71 -13.36 -8.55
N ALA A 38 -2.36 -12.24 -8.21
CA ALA A 38 -2.06 -11.47 -7.01
C ALA A 38 -2.17 -12.35 -5.75
N ILE A 39 -1.22 -12.23 -4.84
CA ILE A 39 -1.19 -12.98 -3.58
C ILE A 39 -2.00 -12.21 -2.54
N LYS A 40 -2.91 -12.90 -1.86
CA LYS A 40 -3.72 -12.28 -0.82
C LYS A 40 -2.86 -11.92 0.39
N ASN A 41 -2.99 -10.69 0.84
CA ASN A 41 -2.52 -10.26 2.14
C ASN A 41 -3.35 -10.95 3.23
N ILE A 42 -2.70 -11.83 3.99
CA ILE A 42 -3.31 -12.59 5.10
C ILE A 42 -3.13 -11.92 6.47
N SER A 43 -2.49 -10.76 6.52
CA SER A 43 -2.30 -9.99 7.74
C SER A 43 -3.54 -9.14 8.07
N SER A 44 -3.59 -8.62 9.29
CA SER A 44 -4.58 -7.60 9.69
C SER A 44 -4.23 -6.21 9.16
N ASP A 45 -3.00 -6.01 8.69
CA ASP A 45 -2.52 -4.76 8.10
C ASP A 45 -2.95 -4.67 6.64
N ARG A 46 -3.90 -3.80 6.31
CA ARG A 46 -4.51 -3.70 4.98
C ARG A 46 -4.43 -2.30 4.42
N ALA A 47 -4.44 -2.21 3.09
CA ALA A 47 -4.49 -0.95 2.36
C ALA A 47 -5.58 0.01 2.91
N LYS A 48 -5.23 1.29 2.95
CA LYS A 48 -6.08 2.44 3.24
C LYS A 48 -6.46 3.12 1.93
N SER A 49 -7.54 3.89 1.94
CA SER A 49 -7.89 4.71 0.78
C SER A 49 -6.89 5.85 0.58
N ILE A 50 -6.78 6.36 -0.64
CA ILE A 50 -6.10 7.60 -1.00
C ILE A 50 -6.60 8.75 -0.11
N GLY A 51 -7.89 8.77 0.24
CA GLY A 51 -8.46 9.75 1.17
C GLY A 51 -7.75 9.79 2.54
N TYR A 52 -7.27 8.66 3.05
CA TYR A 52 -6.45 8.59 4.26
C TYR A 52 -5.15 9.38 4.09
N PHE A 53 -4.43 9.15 2.99
CA PHE A 53 -3.17 9.83 2.68
C PHE A 53 -3.38 11.30 2.31
N MET A 54 -4.48 11.66 1.67
CA MET A 54 -4.86 13.06 1.41
C MET A 54 -5.10 13.83 2.72
N ASN A 55 -5.72 13.21 3.71
CA ASN A 55 -5.86 13.80 5.04
C ASN A 55 -4.50 13.98 5.73
N ILE A 56 -3.55 13.05 5.57
CA ILE A 56 -2.17 13.22 6.05
C ILE A 56 -1.49 14.40 5.35
N LEU A 57 -1.56 14.46 4.01
CA LEU A 57 -0.99 15.55 3.22
C LEU A 57 -1.51 16.93 3.63
N SER A 58 -2.77 17.02 4.05
CA SER A 58 -3.37 18.29 4.51
C SER A 58 -2.67 18.89 5.74
N ARG A 59 -1.92 18.07 6.49
CA ARG A 59 -1.19 18.45 7.72
C ARG A 59 0.29 18.72 7.46
N LEU A 60 0.81 18.33 6.29
CA LEU A 60 2.20 18.56 5.92
C LEU A 60 2.37 19.94 5.29
N PRO A 61 3.53 20.60 5.47
CA PRO A 61 3.80 21.89 4.85
C PRO A 61 4.19 21.72 3.39
N VAL A 62 3.22 21.32 2.58
CA VAL A 62 3.31 21.17 1.12
C VAL A 62 2.41 22.18 0.43
N THR A 63 2.83 22.64 -0.75
CA THR A 63 2.06 23.58 -1.57
C THR A 63 0.91 22.86 -2.28
N LYS A 64 -0.11 23.61 -2.70
CA LYS A 64 -1.23 23.07 -3.49
C LYS A 64 -0.78 22.35 -4.77
N VAL A 65 0.28 22.83 -5.41
CA VAL A 65 0.83 22.19 -6.62
C VAL A 65 1.45 20.84 -6.26
N GLN A 66 2.26 20.78 -5.19
CA GLN A 66 2.83 19.52 -4.69
C GLN A 66 1.73 18.53 -4.29
N THR A 67 0.68 18.96 -3.58
CA THR A 67 -0.45 18.10 -3.22
C THR A 67 -1.09 17.45 -4.45
N ARG A 68 -1.29 18.20 -5.54
CA ARG A 68 -1.86 17.67 -6.78
C ARG A 68 -0.94 16.67 -7.48
N LEU A 69 0.36 16.94 -7.51
CA LEU A 69 1.34 16.03 -8.09
C LEU A 69 1.43 14.73 -7.29
N ILE A 70 1.45 14.82 -5.97
CA ILE A 70 1.46 13.66 -5.07
C ILE A 70 0.17 12.84 -5.24
N ALA A 71 -1.00 13.48 -5.27
CA ALA A 71 -2.28 12.81 -5.50
C ALA A 71 -2.29 12.05 -6.83
N LYS A 72 -1.81 12.68 -7.91
CA LYS A 72 -1.72 12.07 -9.23
C LYS A 72 -0.80 10.86 -9.24
N ASP A 73 0.38 10.94 -8.62
CA ASP A 73 1.30 9.80 -8.53
C ASP A 73 0.71 8.63 -7.71
N MET A 74 -0.07 8.92 -6.66
CA MET A 74 -0.78 7.88 -5.91
C MET A 74 -1.88 7.21 -6.75
N GLU A 75 -2.64 7.98 -7.54
CA GLU A 75 -3.68 7.46 -8.45
C GLU A 75 -3.08 6.64 -9.61
N GLU A 76 -1.93 7.05 -10.13
CA GLU A 76 -1.20 6.32 -11.18
C GLU A 76 -0.60 5.01 -10.67
N PHE A 77 -0.37 4.88 -9.36
CA PHE A 77 -0.03 3.61 -8.73
C PHE A 77 -1.30 2.74 -8.66
N GLY A 78 -1.61 2.06 -9.78
CA GLY A 78 -2.92 1.43 -10.00
C GLY A 78 -3.40 0.42 -8.95
N ASP A 79 -2.49 -0.14 -8.16
CA ASP A 79 -2.80 -1.10 -7.08
C ASP A 79 -2.75 -0.45 -5.68
N PHE A 80 -2.63 0.88 -5.57
CA PHE A 80 -2.39 1.55 -4.29
C PHE A 80 -3.46 1.23 -3.26
N GLU A 81 -4.75 1.25 -3.66
CA GLU A 81 -5.88 0.94 -2.79
C GLU A 81 -6.28 -0.54 -2.81
N ASP A 82 -5.51 -1.44 -3.44
CA ASP A 82 -5.86 -2.85 -3.52
C ASP A 82 -5.78 -3.55 -2.16
N GLY A 83 -6.89 -3.53 -1.42
CA GLY A 83 -7.01 -4.18 -0.12
C GLY A 83 -6.90 -5.72 -0.16
N PHE A 84 -6.81 -6.32 -1.34
CA PHE A 84 -6.56 -7.76 -1.48
C PHE A 84 -5.09 -8.11 -1.27
N SER A 85 -4.17 -7.40 -1.94
CA SER A 85 -2.74 -7.73 -1.95
C SER A 85 -1.87 -6.74 -1.19
N VAL A 86 -2.28 -5.47 -1.07
CA VAL A 86 -1.46 -4.39 -0.49
C VAL A 86 -1.68 -4.25 1.02
N SER A 87 -0.59 -4.03 1.76
CA SER A 87 -0.59 -3.70 3.19
C SER A 87 -0.51 -2.19 3.39
N SER A 88 -1.00 -1.66 4.52
CA SER A 88 -0.81 -0.22 4.79
C SER A 88 0.67 0.11 4.97
N PHE A 89 1.47 -0.81 5.53
CA PHE A 89 2.92 -0.62 5.63
C PHE A 89 3.59 -0.38 4.26
N LEU A 90 3.20 -1.14 3.22
CA LEU A 90 3.73 -0.90 1.87
C LEU A 90 3.26 0.46 1.32
N GLN A 91 2.00 0.82 1.54
CA GLN A 91 1.50 2.14 1.13
C GLN A 91 2.22 3.29 1.84
N GLU A 92 2.54 3.15 3.13
CA GLU A 92 3.29 4.15 3.90
C GLU A 92 4.66 4.40 3.25
N HIS A 93 5.38 3.34 2.87
CA HIS A 93 6.66 3.46 2.17
C HIS A 93 6.52 4.12 0.78
N ILE A 94 5.51 3.72 0.00
CA ILE A 94 5.23 4.32 -1.31
C ILE A 94 4.90 5.81 -1.14
N PHE A 95 4.00 6.13 -0.20
CA PHE A 95 3.58 7.49 0.12
C PHE A 95 4.76 8.37 0.50
N ILE A 96 5.61 7.93 1.43
CA ILE A 96 6.84 8.63 1.82
C ILE A 96 7.72 8.91 0.60
N GLY A 97 7.91 7.90 -0.27
CA GLY A 97 8.67 8.05 -1.51
C GLY A 97 8.10 9.12 -2.45
N ILE A 98 6.79 9.12 -2.66
CA ILE A 98 6.11 10.11 -3.51
C ILE A 98 6.20 11.52 -2.89
N VAL A 99 5.98 11.67 -1.58
CA VAL A 99 6.07 12.96 -0.91
C VAL A 99 7.49 13.54 -1.01
N LYS A 100 8.53 12.71 -0.82
CA LYS A 100 9.94 13.12 -0.96
C LYS A 100 10.31 13.49 -2.39
N LYS A 101 9.67 12.89 -3.41
CA LYS A 101 9.88 13.25 -4.82
C LYS A 101 9.50 14.71 -5.10
N TYR A 102 8.47 15.23 -4.43
CA TYR A 102 7.91 16.55 -4.71
C TYR A 102 8.19 17.61 -3.63
N SER A 103 8.74 17.24 -2.48
CA SER A 103 8.98 18.15 -1.35
C SER A 103 10.37 17.97 -0.73
N SER A 104 10.85 18.98 -0.01
CA SER A 104 12.10 18.94 0.75
C SER A 104 11.93 18.41 2.18
N LEU A 105 10.80 17.75 2.48
CA LEU A 105 10.53 17.23 3.81
C LEU A 105 11.44 16.03 4.11
N SER A 106 11.96 16.00 5.34
CA SER A 106 12.65 14.81 5.84
C SER A 106 11.66 13.66 6.00
N GLU A 107 12.16 12.44 5.85
CA GLU A 107 11.37 11.22 6.04
C GLU A 107 10.71 11.16 7.42
N ASN A 108 11.46 11.50 8.47
CA ASN A 108 10.95 11.57 9.85
C ASN A 108 9.72 12.49 9.97
N LYS A 109 9.76 13.66 9.34
CA LYS A 109 8.65 14.62 9.39
C LYS A 109 7.39 14.11 8.67
N ILE A 110 7.57 13.31 7.62
CA ILE A 110 6.46 12.68 6.91
C ILE A 110 5.90 11.54 7.76
N GLN A 111 6.78 10.74 8.37
CA GLN A 111 6.41 9.58 9.18
C GLN A 111 5.68 9.96 10.48
N GLU A 112 6.03 11.10 11.09
CA GLU A 112 5.31 11.67 12.24
C GLU A 112 3.85 12.04 11.92
N ALA A 113 3.50 12.22 10.65
CA ALA A 113 2.16 12.60 10.22
C ALA A 113 1.25 11.40 9.87
N ILE A 114 1.81 10.19 9.82
CA ILE A 114 1.12 8.93 9.46
C ILE A 114 0.49 8.30 10.70
#